data_AF-A0A557SST4-F1
#
_entry.id   AF-A0A557SST4-F1
#
_cell.length_a   1.000
_cell.length_b   1.000
_cell.length_c   1.000
_cell.angle_alpha   90.00
_cell.angle_beta   90.00
_cell.angle_gamma   90.00
#
_symmetry.space_group_name_H-M   'P 1'
#
loop_
_entity.id
_entity.type
_entity.pdbx_description
1 polymer ?
#
loop_
_entity_poly.entity_id
_entity_poly.type
_entity_poly.pdbx_seq_one_letter_code
_entity_poly.pdbx_strand_id
1 'polypeptide(L)'
;MISKDVENQIIQNYLEGVSRDEIAAYTGVGKGTVSNKINEWKKRIYASDIEELRQFAVIVRKSGMTIKQLAKGFRTFQLLKALGIEENQDIDSDLDSLTFFVNEIYKKCKTHGITPNTFIDWITDLIDFASKNYGYLYNNSNKLMPTPSNENQTNVKKIIPFISVISGYIETVKKELEEQKERKKELVAEINEYNLQKKELVQNIQNLTLKNDSIVDFHNIFSKINNTLMEECGIDLKKDPRPFTKLLYDYKENGYDMTGIVEEYNQGTNLKWDIIQKEAHVQSCENQLIKLQKNIKAYESLLDVHRKNLDIYKQLETMKFGIGELNQLWLTVSEIAKTIGHPLKDFDMIENPVAFFMKDVEDNYYDKLKFEDRVKEKRNELAMLHDQLNKNRQILSMHPFTGPLLLSLYQKGITEQEIIDMNKLFQEYLLETAKTDNNWDSKNESNANVKNTLDKGRSYQTFIDELKKYGGIKASIKHQSRLLDEIKNKNTELIEQRKALLELCQSVIILINMLNNHYFYYKGFFDHSHKNNGFSIVVDRISIPIIILVYNAPKDGQNSKEKDTNSDTTRSSNNNNDNNNNKNKD
;
A
#
# COMPACT_ATOMS: atom_id res chain seq x y z
N MET A 1 -7.63 58.41 30.68
CA MET A 1 -6.84 57.20 30.98
C MET A 1 -7.84 56.12 31.39
N ILE A 2 -7.87 54.98 30.72
CA ILE A 2 -8.87 53.94 31.01
C ILE A 2 -8.40 53.10 32.23
N SER A 3 -9.32 52.66 33.08
CA SER A 3 -9.01 51.77 34.20
C SER A 3 -8.43 50.43 33.70
N LYS A 4 -7.52 49.83 34.47
CA LYS A 4 -6.90 48.54 34.16
C LYS A 4 -7.94 47.42 34.00
N ASP A 5 -9.04 47.51 34.73
CA ASP A 5 -10.15 46.55 34.63
C ASP A 5 -10.85 46.60 33.27
N VAL A 6 -11.03 47.81 32.72
CA VAL A 6 -11.63 48.01 31.40
C VAL A 6 -10.65 47.59 30.28
N GLU A 7 -9.34 47.81 30.47
CA GLU A 7 -8.31 47.28 29.56
C GLU A 7 -8.36 45.74 29.50
N ASN A 8 -8.44 45.07 30.66
CA ASN A 8 -8.58 43.62 30.75
C ASN A 8 -9.88 43.13 30.08
N GLN A 9 -10.99 43.83 30.29
CA GLN A 9 -12.27 43.49 29.68
C GLN A 9 -12.23 43.61 28.14
N ILE A 10 -11.55 44.64 27.62
CA ILE A 10 -11.34 44.81 26.17
C ILE A 10 -10.57 43.62 25.60
N ILE A 11 -9.49 43.20 26.24
CA ILE A 11 -8.66 42.07 25.80
C ILE A 11 -9.43 40.76 25.88
N GLN A 12 -10.16 40.52 26.98
CA GLN A 12 -10.97 39.33 27.15
C GLN A 12 -12.04 39.22 26.07
N ASN A 13 -12.82 40.29 25.84
CA ASN A 13 -13.85 40.29 24.82
C ASN A 13 -13.27 40.12 23.41
N TYR A 14 -12.05 40.66 23.16
CA TYR A 14 -11.34 40.46 21.90
C TYR A 14 -10.97 38.99 21.67
N LEU A 15 -10.50 38.29 22.71
CA LEU A 15 -10.18 36.86 22.67
C LEU A 15 -11.42 35.97 22.59
N GLU A 16 -12.56 36.43 23.08
CA GLU A 16 -13.86 35.76 22.92
C GLU A 16 -14.51 35.98 21.54
N GLY A 17 -13.77 36.59 20.60
CA GLY A 17 -14.22 36.82 19.23
C GLY A 17 -15.32 37.88 19.09
N VAL A 18 -15.51 38.74 20.09
CA VAL A 18 -16.44 39.88 20.02
C VAL A 18 -15.91 40.89 18.99
N SER A 19 -16.80 41.49 18.20
CA SER A 19 -16.39 42.53 17.26
C SER A 19 -15.95 43.79 18.00
N ARG A 20 -15.01 44.55 17.42
CA ARG A 20 -14.52 45.81 18.02
C ARG A 20 -15.66 46.76 18.40
N ASP A 21 -16.69 46.81 17.57
CA ASP A 21 -17.80 47.74 17.71
C ASP A 21 -18.72 47.33 18.88
N GLU A 22 -18.94 46.03 19.07
CA GLU A 22 -19.63 45.49 20.23
C GLU A 22 -18.80 45.68 21.51
N ILE A 23 -17.47 45.50 21.46
CA ILE A 23 -16.59 45.75 22.62
C ILE A 23 -16.71 47.21 23.06
N ALA A 24 -16.69 48.15 22.10
CA ALA A 24 -16.87 49.57 22.37
C ALA A 24 -18.22 49.85 23.04
N ALA A 25 -19.29 49.21 22.57
CA ALA A 25 -20.62 49.31 23.18
C ALA A 25 -20.67 48.73 24.60
N TYR A 26 -20.08 47.55 24.84
CA TYR A 26 -20.08 46.89 26.15
C TYR A 26 -19.24 47.61 27.20
N THR A 27 -18.13 48.22 26.78
CA THR A 27 -17.16 48.85 27.69
C THR A 27 -17.35 50.36 27.83
N GLY A 28 -18.23 50.95 27.03
CA GLY A 28 -18.49 52.39 27.02
C GLY A 28 -17.32 53.24 26.50
N VAL A 29 -16.33 52.62 25.84
CA VAL A 29 -15.17 53.33 25.29
C VAL A 29 -15.28 53.53 23.77
N GLY A 30 -14.62 54.57 23.25
CA GLY A 30 -14.58 54.82 21.81
C GLY A 30 -13.89 53.69 21.04
N LYS A 31 -14.39 53.38 19.83
CA LYS A 31 -13.85 52.34 18.93
C LYS A 31 -12.33 52.47 18.70
N GLY A 32 -11.83 53.70 18.55
CA GLY A 32 -10.41 53.97 18.38
C GLY A 32 -9.58 53.56 19.59
N THR A 33 -10.13 53.71 20.80
CA THR A 33 -9.46 53.35 22.04
C THR A 33 -9.38 51.83 22.23
N VAL A 34 -10.44 51.10 21.84
CA VAL A 34 -10.43 49.63 21.78
C VAL A 34 -9.32 49.13 20.84
N SER A 35 -9.23 49.68 19.62
CA SER A 35 -8.18 49.33 18.65
C SER A 35 -6.77 49.61 19.17
N ASN A 36 -6.55 50.78 19.78
CA ASN A 36 -5.24 51.13 20.33
C ASN A 36 -4.81 50.18 21.43
N LYS A 37 -5.73 49.79 22.32
CA LYS A 37 -5.43 48.88 23.43
C LYS A 37 -5.16 47.45 22.98
N ILE A 38 -5.92 46.94 22.00
CA ILE A 38 -5.64 45.64 21.38
C ILE A 38 -4.26 45.64 20.71
N ASN A 39 -3.92 46.69 19.97
CA ASN A 39 -2.62 46.78 19.28
C ASN A 39 -1.46 46.91 20.27
N GLU A 40 -1.63 47.67 21.34
CA GLU A 40 -0.66 47.77 22.43
C GLU A 40 -0.44 46.41 23.09
N TRP A 41 -1.52 45.68 23.37
CA TRP A 41 -1.46 44.33 23.94
C TRP A 41 -0.80 43.31 23.00
N LYS A 42 -1.16 43.31 21.70
CA LYS A 42 -0.52 42.46 20.68
C LYS A 42 0.99 42.68 20.62
N LYS A 43 1.44 43.94 20.65
CA LYS A 43 2.86 44.30 20.67
C LYS A 43 3.59 43.81 21.92
N ARG A 44 2.91 43.70 23.07
CA ARG A 44 3.52 43.19 24.31
C ARG A 44 3.75 41.68 24.30
N ILE A 45 2.89 40.89 23.64
CA ILE A 45 2.96 39.43 23.68
C ILE A 45 3.90 38.84 22.60
N TYR A 46 4.15 39.56 21.51
CA TYR A 46 5.06 39.10 20.44
C TYR A 46 4.71 37.70 19.86
N ALA A 47 3.44 37.28 19.95
CA ALA A 47 2.98 36.00 19.40
C ALA A 47 2.28 36.21 18.05
N SER A 48 2.81 35.55 17.02
CA SER A 48 2.26 35.56 15.65
C SER A 48 0.84 34.96 15.59
N ASP A 49 0.56 33.99 16.47
CA ASP A 49 -0.63 33.13 16.35
C ASP A 49 -1.89 33.71 17.02
N ILE A 50 -1.78 34.91 17.62
CA ILE A 50 -2.93 35.56 18.31
C ILE A 50 -4.08 35.82 17.35
N GLU A 51 -3.79 36.16 16.09
CA GLU A 51 -4.86 36.40 15.12
C GLU A 51 -5.54 35.10 14.68
N GLU A 52 -4.81 33.99 14.63
CA GLU A 52 -5.37 32.66 14.36
C GLU A 52 -6.28 32.21 15.49
N LEU A 53 -5.83 32.36 16.75
CA LEU A 53 -6.64 32.09 17.94
C LEU A 53 -7.93 32.93 17.95
N ARG A 54 -7.83 34.19 17.52
CA ARG A 54 -9.01 35.04 17.38
C ARG A 54 -9.93 34.57 16.26
N GLN A 55 -9.39 34.24 15.09
CA GLN A 55 -10.19 33.73 13.98
C GLN A 55 -10.95 32.47 14.39
N PHE A 56 -10.28 31.57 15.09
CA PHE A 56 -10.89 30.39 15.70
C PHE A 56 -12.02 30.77 16.67
N ALA A 57 -11.78 31.68 17.63
CA ALA A 57 -12.81 32.13 18.56
C ALA A 57 -14.03 32.76 17.85
N VAL A 58 -13.81 33.51 16.75
CA VAL A 58 -14.87 34.07 15.92
C VAL A 58 -15.70 32.97 15.25
N ILE A 59 -15.06 31.93 14.70
CA ILE A 59 -15.75 30.78 14.08
C ILE A 59 -16.62 30.07 15.12
N VAL A 60 -16.06 29.78 16.29
CA VAL A 60 -16.75 29.13 17.40
C VAL A 60 -17.98 29.94 17.83
N ARG A 61 -17.82 31.26 18.00
CA ARG A 61 -18.94 32.14 18.35
C ARG A 61 -20.02 32.18 17.27
N LYS A 62 -19.65 32.26 15.98
CA LYS A 62 -20.60 32.25 14.85
C LYS A 62 -21.39 30.94 14.77
N SER A 63 -20.78 29.83 15.19
CA SER A 63 -21.46 28.53 15.26
C SER A 63 -22.42 28.38 16.45
N GLY A 64 -22.55 29.41 17.31
CA GLY A 64 -23.39 29.36 18.52
C GLY A 64 -22.83 28.47 19.63
N MET A 65 -21.57 28.03 19.50
CA MET A 65 -20.91 27.18 20.48
C MET A 65 -20.00 27.99 21.40
N THR A 66 -19.83 27.51 22.63
CA THR A 66 -18.81 28.02 23.56
C THR A 66 -17.52 27.21 23.42
N ILE A 67 -16.37 27.82 23.77
CA ILE A 67 -15.07 27.12 23.79
C ILE A 67 -15.13 25.86 24.69
N LYS A 68 -15.88 25.93 25.80
CA LYS A 68 -16.09 24.77 26.69
C LYS A 68 -16.86 23.64 26.00
N GLN A 69 -17.90 23.96 25.23
CA GLN A 69 -18.65 22.96 24.45
C GLN A 69 -17.79 22.37 23.34
N LEU A 70 -16.99 23.19 22.65
CA LEU A 70 -16.07 22.70 21.64
C LEU A 70 -15.00 21.78 22.21
N ALA A 71 -14.40 22.13 23.36
CA ALA A 71 -13.43 21.28 24.03
C ALA A 71 -14.04 19.94 24.45
N LYS A 72 -15.29 19.95 24.94
CA LYS A 72 -16.05 18.72 25.21
C LYS A 72 -16.28 17.91 23.94
N GLY A 73 -16.74 18.55 22.86
CA GLY A 73 -16.95 17.91 21.56
C GLY A 73 -15.68 17.30 20.98
N PHE A 74 -14.55 18.02 21.05
CA PHE A 74 -13.25 17.52 20.61
C PHE A 74 -12.77 16.34 21.45
N ARG A 75 -12.97 16.37 22.77
CA ARG A 75 -12.66 15.24 23.64
C ARG A 75 -13.51 14.01 23.30
N THR A 76 -14.81 14.20 23.08
CA THR A 76 -15.72 13.13 22.62
C THR A 76 -15.29 12.59 21.26
N PHE A 77 -14.91 13.46 20.33
CA PHE A 77 -14.39 13.08 19.01
C PHE A 77 -13.14 12.20 19.13
N GLN A 78 -12.14 12.60 19.93
CA GLN A 78 -10.93 11.81 20.12
C GLN A 78 -11.22 10.44 20.78
N LEU A 79 -12.24 10.37 21.64
CA LEU A 79 -12.69 9.10 22.23
C LEU A 79 -13.35 8.20 21.19
N LEU A 80 -14.20 8.75 20.32
CA LEU A 80 -14.82 7.99 19.23
C LEU A 80 -13.76 7.44 18.27
N LYS A 81 -12.72 8.23 17.98
CA LYS A 81 -11.55 7.79 17.21
C LYS A 81 -10.80 6.64 17.90
N ALA A 82 -10.59 6.74 19.21
CA ALA A 82 -9.95 5.68 19.99
C ALA A 82 -10.77 4.38 20.05
N LEU A 83 -12.09 4.45 19.83
CA LEU A 83 -12.99 3.30 19.73
C LEU A 83 -13.01 2.68 18.31
N GLY A 84 -12.13 3.13 17.41
CA GLY A 84 -12.01 2.59 16.05
C GLY A 84 -13.00 3.19 15.04
N ILE A 85 -13.64 4.31 15.36
CA ILE A 85 -14.44 5.07 14.40
C ILE A 85 -13.49 6.01 13.65
N GLU A 86 -12.91 5.50 12.56
CA GLU A 86 -11.99 6.26 11.72
C GLU A 86 -12.73 7.27 10.83
N GLU A 87 -12.08 8.41 10.57
CA GLU A 87 -12.44 9.31 9.47
C GLU A 87 -11.97 8.64 8.18
N ASN A 88 -12.89 8.23 7.33
CA ASN A 88 -12.54 7.84 5.98
C ASN A 88 -12.01 9.09 5.27
N GLN A 89 -10.75 9.05 4.81
CA GLN A 89 -10.12 10.17 4.11
C GLN A 89 -10.66 10.38 2.68
N ASP A 90 -11.59 9.52 2.23
CA ASP A 90 -12.28 9.66 0.96
C ASP A 90 -13.41 10.68 1.07
N ILE A 91 -13.05 11.94 0.76
CA ILE A 91 -13.92 13.12 0.71
C ILE A 91 -15.10 12.96 -0.28
N ASP A 92 -15.11 11.92 -1.12
CA ASP A 92 -16.16 11.65 -2.13
C ASP A 92 -17.19 10.57 -1.72
N SER A 93 -17.11 10.03 -0.52
CA SER A 93 -18.18 9.18 0.03
C SER A 93 -19.09 10.04 0.92
N ASP A 94 -20.32 10.29 0.49
CA ASP A 94 -21.42 10.99 1.22
C ASP A 94 -21.78 10.38 2.61
N LEU A 95 -20.92 9.51 3.15
CA LEU A 95 -21.05 8.80 4.40
C LEU A 95 -19.74 8.87 5.20
N ASP A 96 -19.41 10.04 5.73
CA ASP A 96 -18.48 10.15 6.86
C ASP A 96 -18.99 9.21 7.97
N SER A 97 -18.32 8.08 8.19
CA SER A 97 -18.71 7.03 9.15
C SER A 97 -19.07 7.62 10.53
N LEU A 98 -18.30 8.62 10.95
CA LEU A 98 -18.53 9.36 12.19
C LEU A 98 -19.79 10.24 12.13
N THR A 99 -19.96 11.03 11.08
CA THR A 99 -21.11 11.93 10.92
C THR A 99 -22.40 11.11 10.81
N PHE A 100 -22.36 9.99 10.08
CA PHE A 100 -23.48 9.05 10.00
C PHE A 100 -23.80 8.44 11.37
N PHE A 101 -22.80 7.94 12.09
CA PHE A 101 -22.97 7.35 13.41
C PHE A 101 -23.56 8.33 14.42
N VAL A 102 -22.99 9.53 14.51
CA VAL A 102 -23.46 10.59 15.42
C VAL A 102 -24.87 11.05 15.04
N ASN A 103 -25.17 11.16 13.74
CA ASN A 103 -26.50 11.55 13.28
C ASN A 103 -27.55 10.46 13.54
N GLU A 104 -27.21 9.18 13.36
CA GLU A 104 -28.11 8.07 13.68
C GLU A 104 -28.41 7.99 15.19
N ILE A 105 -27.38 8.18 16.02
CA ILE A 105 -27.57 8.30 17.47
C ILE A 105 -28.44 9.50 17.80
N TYR A 106 -28.17 10.67 17.23
CA TYR A 106 -28.93 11.87 17.50
C TYR A 106 -30.40 11.73 17.09
N LYS A 107 -30.69 11.15 15.92
CA LYS A 107 -32.06 10.86 15.46
C LYS A 107 -32.77 9.89 16.40
N LYS A 108 -32.08 8.84 16.86
CA LYS A 108 -32.62 7.88 17.83
C LYS A 108 -32.88 8.51 19.19
N CYS A 109 -31.96 9.34 19.68
CA CYS A 109 -32.17 10.09 20.92
C CYS A 109 -33.36 11.05 20.80
N LYS A 110 -33.46 11.78 19.68
CA LYS A 110 -34.57 12.71 19.41
C LYS A 110 -35.92 12.02 19.33
N THR A 111 -36.01 10.86 18.67
CA THR A 111 -37.25 10.07 18.59
C THR A 111 -37.70 9.54 19.96
N HIS A 112 -36.78 9.35 20.90
CA HIS A 112 -37.08 8.86 22.24
C HIS A 112 -37.08 9.96 23.31
N GLY A 113 -37.02 11.24 22.92
CA GLY A 113 -37.02 12.38 23.85
C GLY A 113 -35.77 12.47 24.75
N ILE A 114 -34.69 11.77 24.39
CA ILE A 114 -33.44 11.78 25.14
C ILE A 114 -32.68 13.06 24.80
N THR A 115 -32.43 13.88 25.81
CA THR A 115 -31.64 15.10 25.59
C THR A 115 -30.17 14.76 25.35
N PRO A 116 -29.44 15.54 24.54
CA PRO A 116 -28.01 15.30 24.30
C PRO A 116 -27.17 15.24 25.58
N ASN A 117 -27.55 15.98 26.63
CA ASN A 117 -26.88 15.91 27.93
C ASN A 117 -27.05 14.54 28.59
N THR A 118 -28.27 13.99 28.61
CA THR A 118 -28.54 12.65 29.14
C THR A 118 -27.73 11.57 28.41
N PHE A 119 -27.55 11.73 27.09
CA PHE A 119 -26.72 10.81 26.30
C PHE A 119 -25.22 10.92 26.66
N ILE A 120 -24.71 12.14 26.85
CA ILE A 120 -23.34 12.38 27.32
C ILE A 120 -23.14 11.78 28.72
N ASP A 121 -24.12 11.92 29.61
CA ASP A 121 -24.08 11.34 30.96
C ASP A 121 -23.99 9.81 30.86
N TRP A 122 -24.78 9.17 29.99
CA TRP A 122 -24.72 7.72 29.76
C TRP A 122 -23.39 7.24 29.18
N ILE A 123 -22.82 7.98 28.22
CA ILE A 123 -21.47 7.67 27.71
C ILE A 123 -20.44 7.79 28.85
N THR A 124 -20.56 8.83 29.67
CA THR A 124 -19.63 9.07 30.78
C THR A 124 -19.74 7.96 31.82
N ASP A 125 -20.96 7.55 32.18
CA ASP A 125 -21.24 6.42 33.08
C ASP A 125 -20.71 5.11 32.51
N LEU A 126 -20.85 4.88 31.21
CA LEU A 126 -20.34 3.69 30.52
C LEU A 126 -18.81 3.66 30.52
N ILE A 127 -18.15 4.81 30.35
CA ILE A 127 -16.69 4.94 30.44
C ILE A 127 -16.21 4.76 31.90
N ASP A 128 -16.90 5.35 32.87
CA ASP A 128 -16.57 5.21 34.28
C ASP A 128 -16.74 3.75 34.74
N PHE A 129 -17.79 3.07 34.25
CA PHE A 129 -17.98 1.64 34.41
C PHE A 129 -16.85 0.84 33.74
N ALA A 130 -16.50 1.16 32.49
CA ALA A 130 -15.46 0.44 31.75
C ALA A 130 -14.08 0.60 32.39
N SER A 131 -13.73 1.80 32.83
CA SER A 131 -12.45 2.08 33.50
C SER A 131 -12.35 1.43 34.87
N LYS A 132 -13.45 1.37 35.64
CA LYS A 132 -13.50 0.69 36.94
C LYS A 132 -13.47 -0.83 36.86
N ASN A 133 -14.02 -1.42 35.79
CA ASN A 133 -14.14 -2.87 35.65
C ASN A 133 -13.11 -3.51 34.71
N TYR A 134 -12.52 -2.74 33.79
CA TYR A 134 -11.59 -3.23 32.77
C TYR A 134 -10.31 -2.39 32.66
N GLY A 135 -9.96 -1.62 33.69
CA GLY A 135 -8.85 -0.65 33.68
C GLY A 135 -7.46 -1.17 33.27
N TYR A 136 -7.24 -2.49 33.25
CA TYR A 136 -6.01 -3.10 32.72
C TYR A 136 -5.95 -3.20 31.19
N LEU A 137 -7.07 -3.01 30.47
CA LEU A 137 -7.07 -3.00 29.00
C LEU A 137 -6.71 -1.64 28.40
N TYR A 138 -6.83 -0.55 29.16
CA TYR A 138 -6.62 0.81 28.65
C TYR A 138 -5.14 1.21 28.51
N ASN A 139 -4.23 0.50 29.18
CA ASN A 139 -2.79 0.79 29.15
C ASN A 139 -2.00 -0.06 28.14
N ASN A 140 -2.61 -1.05 27.49
CA ASN A 140 -1.92 -2.01 26.63
C ASN A 140 -2.32 -1.97 25.14
N SER A 141 -3.12 -1.00 24.70
CA SER A 141 -3.60 -0.88 23.32
C SER A 141 -2.56 -0.43 22.27
N ASN A 142 -1.27 -0.36 22.62
CA ASN A 142 -0.18 -0.12 21.66
C ASN A 142 0.57 -1.39 21.20
N LYS A 143 0.09 -2.59 21.51
CA LYS A 143 0.59 -3.83 20.89
C LYS A 143 -0.57 -4.71 20.41
N LEU A 144 -0.85 -4.64 19.12
CA LEU A 144 -1.61 -5.66 18.42
C LEU A 144 -0.89 -7.01 18.54
N MET A 145 -1.60 -8.00 19.05
CA MET A 145 -1.37 -9.42 18.76
C MET A 145 -2.73 -10.02 18.39
N PRO A 146 -2.79 -10.93 17.40
CA PRO A 146 -4.05 -11.42 16.86
C PRO A 146 -4.66 -12.46 17.80
N THR A 147 -5.93 -12.27 18.15
CA THR A 147 -6.72 -13.23 18.90
C THR A 147 -7.13 -14.39 17.99
N PRO A 148 -7.00 -15.65 18.43
CA PRO A 148 -7.46 -16.80 17.68
C PRO A 148 -8.99 -16.89 17.72
N SER A 149 -9.55 -17.14 16.55
CA SER A 149 -10.92 -17.56 16.32
C SER A 149 -11.28 -18.77 17.19
N ASN A 150 -12.39 -18.69 17.94
CA ASN A 150 -13.15 -19.88 18.23
C ASN A 150 -14.65 -19.59 18.38
N GLU A 151 -15.39 -20.51 17.79
CA GLU A 151 -16.82 -20.52 17.53
C GLU A 151 -17.65 -20.76 18.80
N ASN A 152 -18.96 -20.54 18.63
CA ASN A 152 -20.08 -20.91 19.52
C ASN A 152 -20.52 -19.85 20.53
N GLN A 153 -21.23 -18.83 20.03
CA GLN A 153 -22.39 -18.32 20.77
C GLN A 153 -23.63 -18.38 19.89
N THR A 154 -24.50 -19.30 20.25
CA THR A 154 -25.85 -19.47 19.75
C THR A 154 -26.63 -18.16 19.89
N ASN A 155 -27.10 -17.68 18.74
CA ASN A 155 -27.96 -16.53 18.56
C ASN A 155 -29.32 -16.76 19.24
N VAL A 156 -29.44 -16.45 20.53
CA VAL A 156 -30.75 -16.27 21.18
C VAL A 156 -31.05 -14.78 21.17
N LYS A 157 -31.81 -14.33 20.15
CA LYS A 157 -32.49 -13.03 20.18
C LYS A 157 -33.41 -12.99 21.40
N LYS A 158 -32.93 -12.44 22.52
CA LYS A 158 -33.79 -12.07 23.65
C LYS A 158 -34.57 -10.81 23.25
N ILE A 159 -35.84 -11.03 22.94
CA ILE A 159 -36.84 -9.98 22.75
C ILE A 159 -37.00 -9.25 24.09
N ILE A 160 -36.77 -7.94 24.10
CA ILE A 160 -36.93 -7.06 25.27
C ILE A 160 -38.45 -6.90 25.52
N PRO A 161 -38.99 -7.30 26.69
CA PRO A 161 -40.42 -7.15 26.98
C PRO A 161 -40.76 -5.73 27.44
N PHE A 162 -42.04 -5.38 27.38
CA PHE A 162 -42.67 -4.07 27.65
C PHE A 162 -42.26 -3.43 29.00
N ILE A 163 -42.37 -2.09 29.08
CA ILE A 163 -41.91 -1.20 30.19
C ILE A 163 -42.33 -1.62 31.61
N SER A 164 -43.47 -2.30 31.81
CA SER A 164 -43.86 -2.78 33.15
C SER A 164 -43.09 -4.03 33.61
N VAL A 165 -42.59 -4.84 32.68
CA VAL A 165 -41.71 -5.99 32.98
C VAL A 165 -40.26 -5.53 33.09
N ILE A 166 -39.86 -4.46 32.40
CA ILE A 166 -38.52 -3.86 32.53
C ILE A 166 -38.29 -3.37 33.97
N SER A 167 -39.29 -2.76 34.61
CA SER A 167 -39.19 -2.37 36.03
C SER A 167 -38.89 -3.58 36.93
N GLY A 168 -39.70 -4.64 36.83
CA GLY A 168 -39.50 -5.87 37.62
C GLY A 168 -38.19 -6.58 37.27
N TYR A 169 -37.81 -6.58 36.00
CA TYR A 169 -36.56 -7.15 35.52
C TYR A 169 -35.33 -6.37 36.03
N ILE A 170 -35.38 -5.04 36.01
CA ILE A 170 -34.35 -4.16 36.59
C ILE A 170 -34.25 -4.42 38.09
N GLU A 171 -35.37 -4.62 38.78
CA GLU A 171 -35.38 -4.87 40.22
C GLU A 171 -34.83 -6.26 40.57
N THR A 172 -35.15 -7.30 39.79
CA THR A 172 -34.51 -8.62 39.91
C THR A 172 -33.02 -8.58 39.59
N VAL A 173 -32.61 -7.89 38.52
CA VAL A 173 -31.19 -7.75 38.14
C VAL A 173 -30.43 -6.94 39.20
N LYS A 174 -31.07 -5.93 39.80
CA LYS A 174 -30.49 -5.16 40.90
C LYS A 174 -30.31 -6.02 42.15
N LYS A 175 -31.27 -6.89 42.46
CA LYS A 175 -31.17 -7.84 43.57
C LYS A 175 -30.07 -8.88 43.33
N GLU A 176 -30.03 -9.48 42.15
CA GLU A 176 -28.95 -10.40 41.74
C GLU A 176 -27.58 -9.71 41.81
N LEU A 177 -27.50 -8.43 41.44
CA LEU A 177 -26.27 -7.65 41.50
C LEU A 177 -25.82 -7.36 42.94
N GLU A 178 -26.74 -7.12 43.87
CA GLU A 178 -26.42 -7.01 45.30
C GLU A 178 -26.01 -8.36 45.90
N GLU A 179 -26.67 -9.45 45.55
CA GLU A 179 -26.27 -10.81 45.97
C GLU A 179 -24.86 -11.16 45.45
N GLN A 180 -24.54 -10.81 44.20
CA GLN A 180 -23.21 -11.01 43.64
C GLN A 180 -22.15 -10.09 44.26
N LYS A 181 -22.50 -8.86 44.63
CA LYS A 181 -21.60 -7.97 45.39
C LYS A 181 -21.28 -8.56 46.76
N GLU A 182 -22.26 -9.10 47.45
CA GLU A 182 -22.05 -9.68 48.78
C GLU A 182 -21.20 -10.94 48.68
N ARG A 183 -21.50 -11.83 47.73
CA ARG A 183 -20.67 -13.01 47.44
C ARG A 183 -19.24 -12.64 47.06
N LYS A 184 -19.04 -11.55 46.31
CA LYS A 184 -17.71 -11.02 46.01
C LYS A 184 -16.98 -10.55 47.28
N LYS A 185 -17.66 -9.88 48.22
CA LYS A 185 -17.06 -9.48 49.49
C LYS A 185 -16.66 -10.69 50.33
N GLU A 186 -17.51 -11.71 50.40
CA GLU A 186 -17.23 -12.97 51.10
C GLU A 186 -15.99 -13.66 50.50
N LEU A 187 -15.93 -13.79 49.18
CA LEU A 187 -14.77 -14.35 48.47
C LEU A 187 -13.49 -13.53 48.71
N VAL A 188 -13.58 -12.20 48.75
CA VAL A 188 -12.42 -11.34 49.06
C VAL A 188 -11.97 -11.56 50.51
N ALA A 189 -12.89 -11.71 51.46
CA ALA A 189 -12.56 -12.01 52.85
C ALA A 189 -11.88 -13.39 52.96
N GLU A 190 -12.39 -14.39 52.25
CA GLU A 190 -11.83 -15.74 52.20
C GLU A 190 -10.42 -15.76 51.57
N ILE A 191 -10.21 -15.01 50.47
CA ILE A 191 -8.89 -14.85 49.85
C ILE A 191 -7.91 -14.18 50.81
N ASN A 192 -8.36 -13.16 51.55
CA ASN A 192 -7.51 -12.49 52.54
C ASN A 192 -7.13 -13.42 53.70
N GLU A 193 -8.08 -14.24 54.17
CA GLU A 193 -7.84 -15.26 55.18
C GLU A 193 -6.84 -16.32 54.68
N TYR A 194 -7.01 -16.83 53.46
CA TYR A 194 -6.04 -17.76 52.86
C TYR A 194 -4.65 -17.14 52.66
N ASN A 195 -4.57 -15.85 52.31
CA ASN A 195 -3.29 -15.15 52.22
C ASN A 195 -2.61 -15.00 53.58
N LEU A 196 -3.39 -14.76 54.64
CA LEU A 196 -2.87 -14.71 56.01
C LEU A 196 -2.33 -16.07 56.44
N GLN A 197 -3.11 -17.14 56.25
CA GLN A 197 -2.70 -18.51 56.54
C GLN A 197 -1.45 -18.90 55.74
N LYS A 198 -1.38 -18.54 54.44
CA LYS A 198 -0.18 -18.76 53.62
C LYS A 198 1.03 -18.04 54.18
N LYS A 199 0.89 -16.80 54.64
CA LYS A 199 1.99 -16.03 55.22
C LYS A 199 2.49 -16.67 56.51
N GLU A 200 1.59 -17.15 57.37
CA GLU A 200 1.95 -17.90 58.59
C GLU A 200 2.67 -19.21 58.25
N LEU A 201 2.18 -19.95 57.26
CA LEU A 201 2.78 -21.21 56.82
C LEU A 201 4.18 -20.99 56.23
N VAL A 202 4.37 -19.93 55.43
CA VAL A 202 5.69 -19.53 54.93
C VAL A 202 6.64 -19.17 56.07
N GLN A 203 6.17 -18.42 57.07
CA GLN A 203 6.98 -18.08 58.24
C GLN A 203 7.37 -19.33 59.05
N ASN A 204 6.43 -20.28 59.21
CA ASN A 204 6.69 -21.56 59.87
C ASN A 204 7.72 -22.40 59.10
N ILE A 205 7.62 -22.44 57.76
CA ILE A 205 8.62 -23.11 56.92
C ILE A 205 9.98 -22.45 57.09
N GLN A 206 10.07 -21.12 57.04
CA GLN A 206 11.34 -20.40 57.25
C GLN A 206 11.95 -20.69 58.63
N ASN A 207 11.13 -20.68 59.69
CA ASN A 207 11.58 -21.01 61.04
C ASN A 207 12.07 -22.46 61.15
N LEU A 208 11.41 -23.41 60.45
CA LEU A 208 11.85 -24.80 60.37
C LEU A 208 13.15 -24.95 59.56
N THR A 209 13.31 -24.22 58.47
CA THR A 209 14.56 -24.17 57.68
C THR A 209 15.71 -23.66 58.54
N LEU A 210 15.54 -22.54 59.25
CA LEU A 210 16.57 -22.01 60.15
C LEU A 210 16.94 -23.00 61.26
N LYS A 211 15.95 -23.70 61.85
CA LYS A 211 16.23 -24.76 62.83
C LYS A 211 16.98 -25.93 62.20
N ASN A 212 16.58 -26.37 61.01
CA ASN A 212 17.26 -27.45 60.31
C ASN A 212 18.70 -27.09 59.95
N ASP A 213 18.94 -25.87 59.48
CA ASP A 213 20.28 -25.36 59.17
C ASP A 213 21.14 -25.34 60.45
N SER A 214 20.59 -24.90 61.59
CA SER A 214 21.31 -24.95 62.88
C SER A 214 21.65 -26.38 63.33
N ILE A 215 20.78 -27.37 63.04
CA ILE A 215 21.02 -28.78 63.35
C ILE A 215 22.10 -29.36 62.41
N VAL A 216 22.05 -29.01 61.12
CA VAL A 216 23.04 -29.42 60.13
C VAL A 216 24.40 -28.80 60.45
N ASP A 217 24.45 -27.52 60.83
CA ASP A 217 25.67 -26.85 61.27
C ASP A 217 26.22 -27.47 62.54
N PHE A 218 25.37 -27.76 63.53
CA PHE A 218 25.79 -28.48 64.73
C PHE A 218 26.34 -29.88 64.39
N HIS A 219 25.68 -30.62 63.50
CA HIS A 219 26.15 -31.94 63.06
C HIS A 219 27.49 -31.85 62.31
N ASN A 220 27.66 -30.83 61.48
CA ASN A 220 28.89 -30.58 60.73
C ASN A 220 30.04 -30.16 61.66
N ILE A 221 29.77 -29.31 62.66
CA ILE A 221 30.75 -28.92 63.67
C ILE A 221 31.11 -30.12 64.55
N PHE A 222 30.13 -30.88 65.03
CA PHE A 222 30.35 -32.07 65.86
C PHE A 222 31.15 -33.14 65.11
N SER A 223 30.82 -33.39 63.83
CA SER A 223 31.55 -34.35 63.00
C SER A 223 32.98 -33.88 62.70
N LYS A 224 33.20 -32.60 62.42
CA LYS A 224 34.55 -32.03 62.26
C LYS A 224 35.36 -32.17 63.54
N ILE A 225 34.82 -31.76 64.69
CA ILE A 225 35.49 -31.87 65.99
C ILE A 225 35.81 -33.34 66.29
N ASN A 226 34.86 -34.25 66.09
CA ASN A 226 35.08 -35.68 66.31
C ASN A 226 36.17 -36.24 65.39
N ASN A 227 36.22 -35.83 64.12
CA ASN A 227 37.24 -36.29 63.19
C ASN A 227 38.63 -35.74 63.55
N THR A 228 38.74 -34.45 63.87
CA THR A 228 40.02 -33.84 64.27
C THR A 228 40.55 -34.43 65.58
N LEU A 229 39.68 -34.65 66.58
CA LEU A 229 40.08 -35.30 67.83
C LEU A 229 40.44 -36.77 67.65
N MET A 230 39.81 -37.46 66.68
CA MET A 230 40.18 -38.83 66.32
C MET A 230 41.55 -38.89 65.64
N GLU A 231 41.82 -37.99 64.70
CA GLU A 231 43.06 -37.97 63.91
C GLU A 231 44.26 -37.51 64.73
N GLU A 232 44.11 -36.44 65.52
CA GLU A 232 45.24 -35.82 66.23
C GLU A 232 45.41 -36.31 67.67
N CYS A 233 44.33 -36.71 68.34
CA CYS A 233 44.34 -37.09 69.76
C CYS A 233 43.91 -38.54 70.02
N GLY A 234 43.42 -39.27 69.01
CA GLY A 234 42.93 -40.65 69.16
C GLY A 234 41.65 -40.78 70.00
N ILE A 235 40.89 -39.70 70.20
CA ILE A 235 39.69 -39.68 71.05
C ILE A 235 38.43 -39.76 70.19
N ASP A 236 37.63 -40.83 70.39
CA ASP A 236 36.35 -41.02 69.70
C ASP A 236 35.19 -40.49 70.55
N LEU A 237 34.74 -39.27 70.27
CA LEU A 237 33.61 -38.67 71.00
C LEU A 237 32.30 -39.45 70.78
N LYS A 238 32.17 -40.25 69.71
CA LYS A 238 30.98 -41.07 69.46
C LYS A 238 30.96 -42.35 70.29
N LYS A 239 32.11 -42.86 70.72
CA LYS A 239 32.22 -44.12 71.49
C LYS A 239 32.44 -43.90 72.98
N ASP A 240 33.28 -42.94 73.38
CA ASP A 240 33.50 -42.61 74.79
C ASP A 240 33.90 -41.14 74.96
N PRO A 241 33.03 -40.28 75.55
CA PRO A 241 33.33 -38.87 75.77
C PRO A 241 34.24 -38.61 76.98
N ARG A 242 34.52 -39.62 77.81
CA ARG A 242 35.28 -39.48 79.08
C ARG A 242 36.73 -38.98 78.91
N PRO A 243 37.50 -39.37 77.87
CA PRO A 243 38.85 -38.84 77.66
C PRO A 243 38.84 -37.34 77.33
N PHE A 244 37.82 -36.86 76.62
CA PHE A 244 37.68 -35.44 76.30
C PHE A 244 37.28 -34.61 77.52
N THR A 245 36.37 -35.12 78.36
CA THR A 245 36.03 -34.42 79.62
C THR A 245 37.19 -34.43 80.61
N LYS A 246 38.04 -35.47 80.61
CA LYS A 246 39.29 -35.51 81.38
C LYS A 246 40.28 -34.46 80.86
N LEU A 247 40.48 -34.36 79.55
CA LEU A 247 41.32 -33.33 78.94
C LEU A 247 40.88 -31.91 79.38
N LEU A 248 39.59 -31.60 79.30
CA LEU A 248 39.05 -30.32 79.76
C LEU A 248 39.24 -30.09 81.27
N TYR A 249 39.17 -31.15 82.07
CA TYR A 249 39.44 -31.10 83.51
C TYR A 249 40.92 -30.86 83.82
N ASP A 250 41.82 -31.52 83.08
CA ASP A 250 43.28 -31.38 83.22
C ASP A 250 43.73 -29.95 82.86
N TYR A 251 43.12 -29.31 81.85
CA TYR A 251 43.36 -27.89 81.56
C TYR A 251 42.91 -26.97 82.70
N LYS A 252 41.78 -27.28 83.33
CA LYS A 252 41.24 -26.52 84.46
C LYS A 252 42.08 -26.69 85.74
N GLU A 253 42.58 -27.90 86.03
CA GLU A 253 43.45 -28.15 87.19
C GLU A 253 44.84 -27.53 87.04
N ASN A 254 45.34 -27.39 85.82
CA ASN A 254 46.61 -26.70 85.53
C ASN A 254 46.49 -25.17 85.54
N GLY A 255 45.35 -24.61 85.94
CA GLY A 255 45.15 -23.17 86.11
C GLY A 255 44.89 -22.38 84.82
N TYR A 256 44.62 -23.06 83.70
CA TYR A 256 44.24 -22.40 82.45
C TYR A 256 42.76 -22.00 82.50
N ASP A 257 42.48 -20.73 82.22
CA ASP A 257 41.12 -20.22 82.08
C ASP A 257 40.56 -20.61 80.71
N MET A 258 39.95 -21.79 80.66
CA MET A 258 39.31 -22.32 79.45
C MET A 258 38.22 -21.39 78.91
N THR A 259 37.55 -20.62 79.78
CA THR A 259 36.58 -19.61 79.35
C THR A 259 37.26 -18.46 78.62
N GLY A 260 38.39 -17.94 79.14
CA GLY A 260 39.18 -16.91 78.48
C GLY A 260 39.75 -17.33 77.12
N ILE A 261 40.27 -18.56 77.00
CA ILE A 261 40.80 -19.09 75.73
C ILE A 261 39.70 -19.22 74.67
N VAL A 262 38.53 -19.72 75.06
CA VAL A 262 37.38 -19.85 74.15
C VAL A 262 36.83 -18.47 73.76
N GLU A 263 36.82 -17.50 74.68
CA GLU A 263 36.43 -16.12 74.39
C GLU A 263 37.37 -15.44 73.40
N GLU A 264 38.70 -15.53 73.58
CA GLU A 264 39.67 -14.99 72.62
C GLU A 264 39.55 -15.66 71.24
N TYR A 265 39.36 -16.99 71.20
CA TYR A 265 39.14 -17.70 69.95
C TYR A 265 37.83 -17.26 69.26
N ASN A 266 36.76 -17.05 70.02
CA ASN A 266 35.50 -16.54 69.51
C ASN A 266 35.62 -15.09 69.02
N GLN A 267 36.39 -14.23 69.70
CA GLN A 267 36.70 -12.89 69.21
C GLN A 267 37.50 -12.95 67.90
N GLY A 268 38.49 -13.84 67.80
CA GLY A 268 39.27 -14.05 66.58
C GLY A 268 38.41 -14.53 65.40
N THR A 269 37.46 -15.44 65.63
CA THR A 269 36.54 -15.90 64.59
C THR A 269 35.53 -14.84 64.19
N ASN A 270 35.00 -14.06 65.14
CA ASN A 270 34.12 -12.92 64.85
C ASN A 270 34.83 -11.85 64.00
N LEU A 271 36.07 -11.49 64.35
CA LEU A 271 36.86 -10.56 63.55
C LEU A 271 37.13 -11.09 62.14
N LYS A 272 37.35 -12.40 61.99
CA LYS A 272 37.51 -13.03 60.68
C LYS A 272 36.23 -12.93 59.84
N TRP A 273 35.06 -13.12 60.45
CA TRP A 273 33.77 -12.91 59.79
C TRP A 273 33.58 -11.45 59.35
N ASP A 274 33.91 -10.49 60.21
CA ASP A 274 33.83 -9.06 59.89
C ASP A 274 34.75 -8.68 58.71
N ILE A 275 35.95 -9.25 58.66
CA ILE A 275 36.88 -9.05 57.53
C ILE A 275 36.26 -9.59 56.24
N ILE A 276 35.74 -10.83 56.25
CA ILE A 276 35.11 -11.44 55.07
C ILE A 276 33.91 -10.60 54.59
N GLN A 277 33.09 -10.12 55.52
CA GLN A 277 31.93 -9.30 55.18
C GLN A 277 32.36 -7.95 54.58
N LYS A 278 33.35 -7.28 55.17
CA LYS A 278 33.89 -6.02 54.63
C LYS A 278 34.54 -6.22 53.27
N GLU A 279 35.26 -7.31 53.05
CA GLU A 279 35.87 -7.63 51.76
C GLU A 279 34.79 -7.85 50.68
N ALA A 280 33.71 -8.56 51.01
CA ALA A 280 32.56 -8.69 50.12
C ALA A 280 31.90 -7.32 49.79
N HIS A 281 31.81 -6.42 50.76
CA HIS A 281 31.32 -5.06 50.53
C HIS A 281 32.26 -4.25 49.62
N VAL A 282 33.57 -4.35 49.80
CA VAL A 282 34.57 -3.70 48.93
C VAL A 282 34.44 -4.21 47.49
N GLN A 283 34.38 -5.53 47.29
CA GLN A 283 34.18 -6.13 45.97
C GLN A 283 32.86 -5.68 45.31
N SER A 284 31.78 -5.58 46.09
CA SER A 284 30.51 -5.05 45.60
C SER A 284 30.62 -3.60 45.14
N CYS A 285 31.34 -2.76 45.90
CA CYS A 285 31.59 -1.36 45.54
C CYS A 285 32.48 -1.24 44.30
N GLU A 286 33.53 -2.05 44.17
CA GLU A 286 34.39 -2.10 42.98
C GLU A 286 33.59 -2.48 41.73
N ASN A 287 32.70 -3.49 41.84
CA ASN A 287 31.82 -3.87 40.75
C ASN A 287 30.87 -2.73 40.32
N GLN A 288 30.35 -1.97 41.29
CA GLN A 288 29.54 -0.78 40.99
C GLN A 288 30.36 0.31 40.30
N LEU A 289 31.60 0.55 40.74
CA LEU A 289 32.53 1.49 40.09
C LEU A 289 32.80 1.10 38.64
N ILE A 290 33.11 -0.18 38.38
CA ILE A 290 33.32 -0.70 37.02
C ILE A 290 32.06 -0.49 36.16
N LYS A 291 30.87 -0.75 36.71
CA LYS A 291 29.60 -0.53 36.01
C LYS A 291 29.37 0.94 35.69
N LEU A 292 29.59 1.84 36.65
CA LEU A 292 29.47 3.28 36.43
C LEU A 292 30.48 3.78 35.40
N GLN A 293 31.72 3.28 35.43
CA GLN A 293 32.75 3.65 34.46
C GLN A 293 32.40 3.17 33.04
N LYS A 294 31.79 1.99 32.90
CA LYS A 294 31.23 1.53 31.62
C LYS A 294 30.12 2.44 31.12
N ASN A 295 29.21 2.86 32.01
CA ASN A 295 28.13 3.79 31.66
C ASN A 295 28.66 5.16 31.23
N ILE A 296 29.67 5.70 31.93
CA ILE A 296 30.33 6.96 31.55
C ILE A 296 30.88 6.87 30.13
N LYS A 297 31.64 5.81 29.81
CA LYS A 297 32.18 5.59 28.45
C LYS A 297 31.08 5.47 27.39
N ALA A 298 29.96 4.83 27.73
CA ALA A 298 28.81 4.73 26.83
C ALA A 298 28.17 6.11 26.57
N TYR A 299 28.00 6.92 27.62
CA TYR A 299 27.47 8.28 27.49
C TYR A 299 28.42 9.22 26.74
N GLU A 300 29.73 9.10 26.93
CA GLU A 300 30.74 9.85 26.16
C GLU A 300 30.67 9.49 24.67
N SER A 301 30.56 8.20 24.34
CA SER A 301 30.38 7.74 22.96
C SER A 301 29.10 8.30 22.33
N LEU A 302 28.01 8.32 23.09
CA LEU A 302 26.73 8.90 22.65
C LEU A 302 26.83 10.42 22.44
N LEU A 303 27.56 11.12 23.32
CA LEU A 303 27.78 12.56 23.23
C LEU A 303 28.59 12.92 21.99
N ASP A 304 29.59 12.13 21.64
CA ASP A 304 30.35 12.30 20.40
C ASP A 304 29.50 12.06 19.14
N VAL A 305 28.58 11.09 19.16
CA VAL A 305 27.58 10.91 18.09
C VAL A 305 26.69 12.14 17.97
N HIS A 306 26.16 12.67 19.08
CA HIS A 306 25.34 13.87 19.05
C HIS A 306 26.11 15.11 18.58
N ARG A 307 27.39 15.24 18.92
CA ARG A 307 28.26 16.32 18.38
C ARG A 307 28.40 16.22 16.87
N LYS A 308 28.70 15.03 16.35
CA LYS A 308 28.76 14.79 14.88
C LYS A 308 27.43 15.13 14.21
N ASN A 309 26.31 14.71 14.79
CA ASN A 309 24.98 15.03 14.26
C ASN A 309 24.72 16.54 14.28
N LEU A 310 25.11 17.24 15.34
CA LEU A 310 24.98 18.69 15.43
C LEU A 310 25.79 19.39 14.34
N ASP A 311 27.01 18.94 14.07
CA ASP A 311 27.85 19.50 13.00
C ASP A 311 27.23 19.23 11.62
N ILE A 312 26.63 18.05 11.40
CA ILE A 312 25.85 17.76 10.18
C ILE A 312 24.64 18.70 10.07
N TYR A 313 23.88 18.91 11.14
CA TYR A 313 22.74 19.84 11.12
C TYR A 313 23.17 21.27 10.82
N LYS A 314 24.29 21.73 11.38
CA LYS A 314 24.86 23.05 11.03
C LYS A 314 25.24 23.13 9.56
N GLN A 315 25.84 22.07 8.99
CA GLN A 315 26.14 22.03 7.56
C GLN A 315 24.86 22.09 6.71
N LEU A 316 23.83 21.31 7.06
CA LEU A 316 22.53 21.36 6.39
C LEU A 316 21.90 22.76 6.47
N GLU A 317 21.98 23.41 7.64
CA GLU A 317 21.51 24.78 7.83
C GLU A 317 22.30 25.79 6.98
N THR A 318 23.64 25.65 6.87
CA THR A 318 24.44 26.48 5.96
C THR A 318 24.08 26.27 4.48
N MET A 319 23.61 25.08 4.12
CA MET A 319 23.07 24.77 2.79
C MET A 319 21.64 25.25 2.61
N LYS A 320 21.06 25.94 3.60
CA LYS A 320 19.64 26.36 3.67
C LYS A 320 18.65 25.19 3.60
N PHE A 321 19.10 23.99 3.96
CA PHE A 321 18.28 22.81 4.14
C PHE A 321 17.86 22.72 5.61
N GLY A 322 16.77 23.40 5.96
CA GLY A 322 16.13 23.25 7.26
C GLY A 322 15.31 21.97 7.33
N ILE A 323 14.70 21.73 8.50
CA ILE A 323 13.89 20.52 8.72
C ILE A 323 12.60 20.52 7.88
N GLY A 324 12.08 21.71 7.55
CA GLY A 324 10.90 21.87 6.69
C GLY A 324 11.22 21.47 5.25
N GLU A 325 12.34 21.92 4.73
CA GLU A 325 12.84 21.61 3.39
C GLU A 325 13.20 20.12 3.27
N LEU A 326 13.80 19.52 4.31
CA LEU A 326 14.11 18.10 4.34
C LEU A 326 12.84 17.24 4.34
N ASN A 327 11.80 17.67 5.06
CA ASN A 327 10.51 16.99 5.08
C ASN A 327 9.79 17.11 3.72
N GLN A 328 9.83 18.28 3.10
CA GLN A 328 9.31 18.47 1.74
C GLN A 328 10.04 17.57 0.74
N LEU A 329 11.38 17.53 0.79
CA LEU A 329 12.17 16.64 -0.07
C LEU A 329 11.79 15.17 0.14
N TRP A 330 11.64 14.74 1.40
CA TRP A 330 11.22 13.37 1.71
C TRP A 330 9.82 13.06 1.17
N LEU A 331 8.86 13.98 1.28
CA LEU A 331 7.52 13.83 0.73
C LEU A 331 7.56 13.72 -0.80
N THR A 332 8.31 14.61 -1.48
CA THR A 332 8.46 14.59 -2.93
C THR A 332 9.15 13.31 -3.41
N VAL A 333 10.22 12.88 -2.76
CA VAL A 333 10.91 11.62 -3.08
C VAL A 333 9.99 10.42 -2.87
N SER A 334 9.21 10.42 -1.78
CA SER A 334 8.25 9.36 -1.50
C SER A 334 7.12 9.32 -2.53
N GLU A 335 6.64 10.48 -2.99
CA GLU A 335 5.64 10.58 -4.05
C GLU A 335 6.19 10.08 -5.39
N ILE A 336 7.41 10.48 -5.76
CA ILE A 336 8.08 9.98 -6.96
C ILE A 336 8.25 8.46 -6.90
N ALA A 337 8.73 7.92 -5.77
CA ALA A 337 8.85 6.48 -5.56
C ALA A 337 7.51 5.75 -5.69
N LYS A 338 6.40 6.35 -5.20
CA LYS A 338 5.04 5.80 -5.38
C LYS A 338 4.60 5.82 -6.84
N THR A 339 4.92 6.86 -7.61
CA THR A 339 4.55 6.93 -9.03
C THR A 339 5.36 5.99 -9.92
N ILE A 340 6.60 5.69 -9.54
CA ILE A 340 7.48 4.76 -10.27
C ILE A 340 7.21 3.30 -9.84
N GLY A 341 6.77 3.07 -8.59
CA GLY A 341 6.31 1.79 -8.10
C GLY A 341 5.09 1.31 -8.89
N HIS A 342 5.27 0.27 -9.71
CA HIS A 342 4.19 -0.41 -10.43
C HIS A 342 3.00 -0.73 -9.48
N PRO A 343 1.73 -0.68 -9.93
CA PRO A 343 0.55 -0.88 -9.07
C PRO A 343 0.37 -2.31 -8.50
N LEU A 344 1.38 -3.18 -8.62
CA LEU A 344 1.26 -4.63 -8.44
C LEU A 344 2.31 -5.23 -7.49
N LYS A 345 3.09 -4.41 -6.78
CA LYS A 345 3.94 -4.92 -5.68
C LYS A 345 3.59 -4.22 -4.39
N ASP A 346 3.34 -5.06 -3.38
CA ASP A 346 2.93 -4.69 -2.04
C ASP A 346 3.72 -3.49 -1.51
N PHE A 347 2.96 -2.50 -1.04
CA PHE A 347 3.43 -1.20 -0.55
C PHE A 347 4.46 -1.33 0.59
N ASP A 348 4.52 -2.49 1.24
CA ASP A 348 5.39 -2.80 2.37
C ASP A 348 6.85 -3.12 1.99
N MET A 349 7.19 -3.21 0.70
CA MET A 349 8.53 -3.63 0.27
C MET A 349 9.50 -2.53 -0.15
N ILE A 350 9.09 -1.24 -0.20
CA ILE A 350 10.05 -0.15 -0.42
C ILE A 350 10.63 0.26 0.94
N GLU A 351 11.61 -0.50 1.43
CA GLU A 351 12.23 -0.27 2.75
C GLU A 351 12.82 1.14 2.94
N ASN A 352 13.14 1.86 1.85
CA ASN A 352 13.61 3.25 1.94
C ASN A 352 13.48 4.03 0.60
N PRO A 353 12.47 4.91 0.45
CA PRO A 353 12.28 5.74 -0.74
C PRO A 353 13.49 6.64 -1.07
N VAL A 354 14.22 7.11 -0.05
CA VAL A 354 15.39 7.97 -0.22
C VAL A 354 16.57 7.18 -0.81
N ALA A 355 16.75 5.92 -0.41
CA ALA A 355 17.80 5.07 -0.96
C ALA A 355 17.54 4.77 -2.46
N PHE A 356 16.28 4.52 -2.82
CA PHE A 356 15.90 4.34 -4.22
C PHE A 356 16.18 5.59 -5.05
N PHE A 357 15.79 6.76 -4.56
CA PHE A 357 16.05 8.03 -5.24
C PHE A 357 17.54 8.33 -5.39
N MET A 358 18.35 8.11 -4.35
CA MET A 358 19.80 8.34 -4.45
C MET A 358 20.45 7.42 -5.47
N LYS A 359 20.03 6.15 -5.52
CA LYS A 359 20.51 5.21 -6.54
C LYS A 359 20.06 5.60 -7.95
N ASP A 360 18.81 6.04 -8.11
CA ASP A 360 18.29 6.54 -9.38
C ASP A 360 19.04 7.77 -9.86
N VAL A 361 19.39 8.69 -8.95
CA VAL A 361 20.22 9.86 -9.25
C VAL A 361 21.64 9.42 -9.64
N GLU A 362 22.26 8.49 -8.92
CA GLU A 362 23.59 7.98 -9.25
C GLU A 362 23.61 7.29 -10.63
N ASP A 363 22.65 6.41 -10.89
CA ASP A 363 22.60 5.59 -12.09
C ASP A 363 22.14 6.40 -13.33
N ASN A 364 21.17 7.32 -13.18
CA ASN A 364 20.52 7.97 -14.32
C ASN A 364 20.84 9.46 -14.49
N TYR A 365 21.11 10.21 -13.40
CA TYR A 365 21.27 11.66 -13.50
C TYR A 365 22.65 12.07 -14.03
N TYR A 366 23.72 11.40 -13.57
CA TYR A 366 25.09 11.72 -13.99
C TYR A 366 25.32 11.45 -15.48
N ASP A 367 24.76 10.37 -16.02
CA ASP A 367 24.86 10.07 -17.44
C ASP A 367 24.05 11.04 -18.27
N LYS A 368 22.85 11.44 -17.79
CA LYS A 368 22.01 12.42 -18.49
C LYS A 368 22.66 13.81 -18.58
N LEU A 369 23.34 14.26 -17.54
CA LEU A 369 24.08 15.53 -17.56
C LEU A 369 25.20 15.51 -18.63
N LYS A 370 25.96 14.41 -18.68
CA LYS A 370 27.00 14.21 -19.71
C LYS A 370 26.41 14.08 -21.11
N PHE A 371 25.21 13.51 -21.25
CA PHE A 371 24.50 13.47 -22.53
C PHE A 371 24.05 14.85 -23.00
N GLU A 372 23.57 15.72 -22.10
CA GLU A 372 23.22 17.10 -22.45
C GLU A 372 24.43 17.90 -22.94
N ASP A 373 25.58 17.73 -22.29
CA ASP A 373 26.84 18.33 -22.73
C ASP A 373 27.26 17.83 -24.13
N ARG A 374 27.17 16.52 -24.38
CA ARG A 374 27.43 15.94 -25.71
C ARG A 374 26.44 16.42 -26.77
N VAL A 375 25.17 16.57 -26.43
CA VAL A 375 24.15 17.11 -27.35
C VAL A 375 24.46 18.57 -27.68
N LYS A 376 24.86 19.37 -26.69
CA LYS A 376 25.26 20.76 -26.89
C LYS A 376 26.51 20.86 -27.78
N GLU A 377 27.50 20.02 -27.55
CA GLU A 377 28.70 19.91 -28.39
C GLU A 377 28.33 19.55 -29.84
N LYS A 378 27.51 18.52 -30.05
CA LYS A 378 27.09 18.12 -31.40
C LYS A 378 26.23 19.16 -32.12
N ARG A 379 25.39 19.91 -31.39
CA ARG A 379 24.66 21.05 -31.97
C ARG A 379 25.61 22.16 -32.40
N ASN A 380 26.66 22.45 -31.62
CA ASN A 380 27.66 23.43 -31.98
C ASN A 380 28.49 22.99 -33.21
N GLU A 381 28.89 21.72 -33.28
CA GLU A 381 29.55 21.14 -34.46
C GLU A 381 28.68 21.27 -35.71
N LEU A 382 27.38 20.93 -35.60
CA LEU A 382 26.45 21.00 -36.72
C LEU A 382 26.24 22.45 -37.19
N ALA A 383 26.16 23.42 -36.27
CA ALA A 383 26.11 24.83 -36.61
C ALA A 383 27.37 25.29 -37.36
N MET A 384 28.56 24.87 -36.92
CA MET A 384 29.82 25.18 -37.61
C MET A 384 29.89 24.57 -39.01
N LEU A 385 29.48 23.31 -39.17
CA LEU A 385 29.41 22.63 -40.47
C LEU A 385 28.42 23.32 -41.40
N HIS A 386 27.27 23.76 -40.89
CA HIS A 386 26.27 24.46 -41.69
C HIS A 386 26.79 25.82 -42.17
N ASP A 387 27.49 26.56 -41.32
CA ASP A 387 28.14 27.82 -41.69
C ASP A 387 29.23 27.62 -42.75
N GLN A 388 30.06 26.58 -42.61
CA GLN A 388 31.07 26.23 -43.61
C GLN A 388 30.43 25.84 -44.96
N LEU A 389 29.39 25.02 -44.93
CA LEU A 389 28.64 24.61 -46.12
C LEU A 389 28.03 25.83 -46.83
N ASN A 390 27.44 26.76 -46.07
CA ASN A 390 26.87 27.97 -46.64
C ASN A 390 27.94 28.88 -47.25
N LYS A 391 29.11 29.03 -46.61
CA LYS A 391 30.26 29.73 -47.20
C LYS A 391 30.71 29.07 -48.51
N ASN A 392 30.83 27.75 -48.53
CA ASN A 392 31.21 27.01 -49.75
C ASN A 392 30.17 27.16 -50.87
N ARG A 393 28.87 27.17 -50.54
CA ARG A 393 27.79 27.45 -51.49
C ARG A 393 27.82 28.86 -52.04
N GLN A 394 28.14 29.85 -51.20
CA GLN A 394 28.33 31.24 -51.63
C GLN A 394 29.56 31.37 -52.55
N ILE A 395 30.64 30.66 -52.27
CA ILE A 395 31.81 30.63 -53.15
C ILE A 395 31.46 29.96 -54.49
N LEU A 396 30.70 28.86 -54.48
CA LEU A 396 30.22 28.21 -55.70
C LEU A 396 29.30 29.11 -56.52
N SER A 397 28.41 29.89 -55.88
CA SER A 397 27.50 30.79 -56.59
C SER A 397 28.22 31.98 -57.24
N MET A 398 29.45 32.31 -56.81
CA MET A 398 30.29 33.30 -57.47
C MET A 398 30.95 32.80 -58.76
N HIS A 399 30.86 31.50 -59.09
CA HIS A 399 31.26 31.01 -60.41
C HIS A 399 30.12 31.24 -61.44
N PRO A 400 30.31 32.11 -62.45
CA PRO A 400 29.21 32.67 -63.26
C PRO A 400 28.44 31.67 -64.12
N PHE A 401 29.01 30.49 -64.41
CA PHE A 401 28.35 29.48 -65.26
C PHE A 401 28.05 28.17 -64.52
N THR A 402 28.97 27.67 -63.69
CA THR A 402 28.79 26.39 -62.97
C THR A 402 27.95 26.52 -61.71
N GLY A 403 28.04 27.66 -61.00
CA GLY A 403 27.33 27.91 -59.74
C GLY A 403 25.80 27.88 -59.88
N PRO A 404 25.19 28.69 -60.76
CA PRO A 404 23.75 28.72 -60.96
C PRO A 404 23.18 27.37 -61.45
N LEU A 405 23.91 26.67 -62.31
CA LEU A 405 23.53 25.35 -62.84
C LEU A 405 23.52 24.29 -61.75
N LEU A 406 24.59 24.18 -60.96
CA LEU A 406 24.65 23.27 -59.81
C LEU A 406 23.57 23.60 -58.79
N LEU A 407 23.38 24.88 -58.44
CA LEU A 407 22.33 25.31 -57.52
C LEU A 407 20.93 24.89 -58.00
N SER A 408 20.66 24.99 -59.30
CA SER A 408 19.38 24.55 -59.88
C SER A 408 19.17 23.04 -59.80
N LEU A 409 20.25 22.24 -59.90
CA LEU A 409 20.20 20.78 -59.77
C LEU A 409 19.90 20.38 -58.32
N TYR A 410 20.56 21.03 -57.34
CA TYR A 410 20.24 20.81 -55.92
C TYR A 410 18.81 21.22 -55.55
N GLN A 411 18.32 22.36 -56.06
CA GLN A 411 16.93 22.78 -55.84
C GLN A 411 15.91 21.78 -56.41
N LYS A 412 16.32 21.01 -57.43
CA LYS A 412 15.53 19.91 -58.00
C LYS A 412 15.76 18.56 -57.31
N GLY A 413 16.50 18.54 -56.20
CA GLY A 413 16.73 17.36 -55.36
C GLY A 413 17.88 16.47 -55.81
N ILE A 414 18.70 16.90 -56.77
CA ILE A 414 19.85 16.13 -57.24
C ILE A 414 21.03 16.34 -56.27
N THR A 415 21.49 15.24 -55.68
CA THR A 415 22.60 15.19 -54.73
C THR A 415 23.96 15.17 -55.43
N GLU A 416 25.02 15.52 -54.70
CA GLU A 416 26.41 15.46 -55.19
C GLU A 416 26.77 14.07 -55.70
N GLN A 417 26.32 13.05 -54.97
CA GLN A 417 26.59 11.66 -55.30
C GLN A 417 25.96 11.27 -56.64
N GLU A 418 24.73 11.71 -56.91
CA GLU A 418 24.05 11.45 -58.18
C GLU A 418 24.73 12.16 -59.37
N ILE A 419 25.33 13.33 -59.17
CA ILE A 419 26.13 14.02 -60.20
C ILE A 419 27.42 13.25 -60.49
N ILE A 420 28.09 12.76 -59.44
CA ILE A 420 29.29 11.94 -59.56
C ILE A 420 28.98 10.63 -60.29
N ASP A 421 27.88 9.98 -59.93
CA ASP A 421 27.50 8.69 -60.50
C ASP A 421 27.03 8.84 -61.96
N MET A 422 26.36 9.94 -62.33
CA MET A 422 26.10 10.31 -63.74
C MET A 422 27.39 10.49 -64.55
N ASN A 423 28.41 11.12 -63.95
CA ASN A 423 29.71 11.27 -64.63
C ASN A 423 30.40 9.91 -64.80
N LYS A 424 30.36 9.03 -63.79
CA LYS A 424 30.89 7.66 -63.91
C LYS A 424 30.20 6.88 -65.03
N LEU A 425 28.88 6.93 -65.10
CA LEU A 425 28.07 6.27 -66.13
C LEU A 425 28.45 6.74 -67.55
N PHE A 426 28.73 8.04 -67.69
CA PHE A 426 29.23 8.60 -68.94
C PHE A 426 30.66 8.14 -69.27
N GLN A 427 31.55 8.07 -68.28
CA GLN A 427 32.91 7.54 -68.49
C GLN A 427 32.89 6.07 -68.90
N GLU A 428 32.02 5.26 -68.30
CA GLU A 428 31.80 3.86 -68.66
C GLU A 428 31.29 3.73 -70.10
N TYR A 429 30.31 4.55 -70.50
CA TYR A 429 29.80 4.60 -71.88
C TYR A 429 30.88 4.97 -72.90
N LEU A 430 31.75 5.94 -72.59
CA LEU A 430 32.90 6.27 -73.44
C LEU A 430 33.90 5.11 -73.56
N LEU A 431 34.14 4.39 -72.46
CA LEU A 431 35.01 3.21 -72.46
C LEU A 431 34.44 2.05 -73.26
N GLU A 432 33.11 1.91 -73.31
CA GLU A 432 32.42 0.84 -74.01
C GLU A 432 32.34 1.10 -75.53
N THR A 433 32.04 2.34 -75.92
CA THR A 433 32.03 2.78 -77.33
C THR A 433 33.43 2.76 -77.96
N ALA A 434 34.48 3.04 -77.19
CA ALA A 434 35.87 2.94 -77.67
C ALA A 434 36.34 1.49 -77.91
N LYS A 435 35.69 0.48 -77.31
CA LYS A 435 36.04 -0.94 -77.52
C LYS A 435 35.44 -1.52 -78.80
N THR A 436 34.33 -0.97 -79.28
CA THR A 436 33.59 -1.48 -80.44
C THR A 436 34.18 -1.09 -81.81
N ASP A 437 35.05 -0.07 -81.88
CA ASP A 437 35.65 0.38 -83.15
C ASP A 437 36.99 -0.29 -83.52
N ASN A 438 37.55 -1.15 -82.65
CA ASN A 438 38.87 -1.77 -82.88
C ASN A 438 38.83 -3.12 -83.63
N ASN A 439 37.80 -3.39 -84.43
CA ASN A 439 37.74 -4.60 -85.26
C ASN A 439 37.65 -4.24 -86.75
N TRP A 440 38.71 -3.63 -87.28
CA TRP A 440 38.98 -3.59 -88.72
C TRP A 440 40.45 -3.95 -88.98
N ASP A 441 40.61 -4.85 -89.93
CA ASP A 441 41.78 -5.66 -90.23
C ASP A 441 42.99 -4.88 -90.77
N SER A 442 44.15 -5.55 -90.73
CA SER A 442 45.37 -5.33 -91.51
C SER A 442 46.48 -4.39 -91.00
N LYS A 443 47.63 -5.05 -90.74
CA LYS A 443 49.03 -4.62 -90.93
C LYS A 443 49.22 -3.29 -91.67
N ASN A 444 49.82 -2.31 -90.99
CA ASN A 444 51.08 -1.69 -91.42
C ASN A 444 51.61 -0.74 -90.34
N GLU A 445 52.89 -0.86 -90.05
CA GLU A 445 53.67 0.08 -89.26
C GLU A 445 53.71 1.45 -89.95
N SER A 446 53.41 2.52 -89.21
CA SER A 446 54.30 3.69 -89.12
C SER A 446 53.71 4.76 -88.21
N ASN A 447 54.61 5.33 -87.41
CA ASN A 447 54.44 6.48 -86.53
C ASN A 447 53.56 7.59 -87.12
N ALA A 448 52.49 7.96 -86.39
CA ALA A 448 52.00 9.33 -86.39
C ALA A 448 51.32 9.65 -85.06
N ASN A 449 52.00 10.51 -84.31
CA ASN A 449 51.57 11.22 -83.14
C ASN A 449 50.33 12.07 -83.50
N VAL A 450 49.11 11.62 -83.16
CA VAL A 450 47.88 12.39 -83.37
C VAL A 450 47.14 12.58 -82.05
N LYS A 451 47.20 13.83 -81.56
CA LYS A 451 46.33 14.37 -80.52
C LYS A 451 44.86 14.23 -80.94
N ASN A 452 44.16 13.20 -80.48
CA ASN A 452 42.69 13.18 -80.53
C ASN A 452 42.11 14.04 -79.40
N THR A 453 42.09 15.35 -79.65
CA THR A 453 41.33 16.36 -78.88
C THR A 453 40.14 16.93 -79.67
N LEU A 454 39.62 16.15 -80.63
CA LEU A 454 38.28 16.25 -81.20
C LEU A 454 37.70 14.84 -80.99
N ASP A 455 36.64 14.57 -80.23
CA ASP A 455 35.27 15.03 -80.44
C ASP A 455 34.42 14.79 -79.15
N LYS A 456 34.91 15.25 -77.99
CA LYS A 456 34.20 15.06 -76.69
C LYS A 456 32.80 15.68 -76.70
N GLY A 457 32.62 16.80 -77.40
CA GLY A 457 31.31 17.46 -77.52
C GLY A 457 30.29 16.63 -78.29
N ARG A 458 30.68 15.96 -79.38
CA ARG A 458 29.76 15.13 -80.17
C ARG A 458 29.41 13.83 -79.46
N SER A 459 30.34 13.23 -78.71
CA SER A 459 30.07 12.03 -77.89
C SER A 459 29.09 12.31 -76.73
N TYR A 460 29.15 13.49 -76.10
CA TYR A 460 28.12 13.93 -75.16
C TYR A 460 26.74 14.09 -75.83
N GLN A 461 26.72 14.65 -77.03
CA GLN A 461 25.47 14.85 -77.78
C GLN A 461 24.82 13.51 -78.13
N THR A 462 25.60 12.53 -78.59
CA THR A 462 25.13 11.18 -78.91
C THR A 462 24.57 10.46 -77.67
N PHE A 463 25.28 10.54 -76.53
CA PHE A 463 24.81 9.97 -75.26
C PHE A 463 23.49 10.61 -74.79
N ILE A 464 23.38 11.94 -74.91
CA ILE A 464 22.13 12.66 -74.57
C ILE A 464 20.98 12.26 -75.50
N ASP A 465 21.23 12.09 -76.79
CA ASP A 465 20.21 11.72 -77.76
C ASP A 465 19.77 10.24 -77.61
N GLU A 466 20.66 9.35 -77.18
CA GLU A 466 20.29 8.00 -76.74
C GLU A 466 19.47 8.02 -75.44
N LEU A 467 19.86 8.79 -74.43
CA LEU A 467 19.08 8.96 -73.21
C LEU A 467 17.67 9.52 -73.50
N LYS A 468 17.53 10.42 -74.47
CA LYS A 468 16.21 10.92 -74.92
C LYS A 468 15.35 9.82 -75.52
N LYS A 469 15.93 8.84 -76.25
CA LYS A 469 15.17 7.65 -76.73
C LYS A 469 14.62 6.83 -75.57
N TYR A 470 15.40 6.65 -74.49
CA TYR A 470 14.94 5.95 -73.28
C TYR A 470 13.88 6.73 -72.48
N GLY A 471 13.90 8.07 -72.57
CA GLY A 471 12.84 8.93 -72.01
C GLY A 471 11.44 8.61 -72.58
N GLY A 472 11.36 8.28 -73.88
CA GLY A 472 10.13 7.82 -74.52
C GLY A 472 9.66 6.45 -74.00
N ILE A 473 10.61 5.52 -73.80
CA ILE A 473 10.33 4.17 -73.28
C ILE A 473 9.80 4.25 -71.84
N LYS A 474 10.36 5.11 -70.99
CA LYS A 474 9.88 5.32 -69.61
C LYS A 474 8.44 5.87 -69.56
N ALA A 475 8.08 6.74 -70.50
CA ALA A 475 6.71 7.24 -70.61
C ALA A 475 5.73 6.11 -71.04
N SER A 476 6.13 5.26 -71.98
CA SER A 476 5.36 4.07 -72.38
C SER A 476 5.23 3.04 -71.27
N ILE A 477 6.28 2.79 -70.48
CA ILE A 477 6.23 1.90 -69.31
C ILE A 477 5.28 2.46 -68.25
N LYS A 478 5.34 3.76 -67.97
CA LYS A 478 4.42 4.40 -67.01
C LYS A 478 2.96 4.33 -67.45
N HIS A 479 2.70 4.44 -68.75
CA HIS A 479 1.36 4.25 -69.32
C HIS A 479 0.86 2.80 -69.15
N GLN A 480 1.72 1.80 -69.42
CA GLN A 480 1.34 0.40 -69.26
C GLN A 480 1.18 -0.01 -67.78
N SER A 481 2.01 0.49 -66.87
CA SER A 481 1.81 0.25 -65.42
C SER A 481 0.48 0.80 -64.93
N ARG A 482 0.04 1.98 -65.40
CA ARG A 482 -1.29 2.52 -65.07
C ARG A 482 -2.43 1.62 -65.54
N LEU A 483 -2.35 1.09 -66.76
CA LEU A 483 -3.34 0.14 -67.28
C LEU A 483 -3.37 -1.15 -66.45
N LEU A 484 -2.20 -1.64 -66.03
CA LEU A 484 -2.10 -2.83 -65.18
C LEU A 484 -2.75 -2.59 -63.81
N ASP A 485 -2.52 -1.43 -63.20
CA ASP A 485 -3.13 -1.06 -61.91
C ASP A 485 -4.65 -0.91 -62.02
N GLU A 486 -5.17 -0.34 -63.11
CA GLU A 486 -6.61 -0.26 -63.38
C GLU A 486 -7.25 -1.65 -63.51
N ILE A 487 -6.60 -2.57 -64.23
CA ILE A 487 -7.08 -3.95 -64.36
C ILE A 487 -7.03 -4.67 -63.01
N LYS A 488 -5.97 -4.46 -62.23
CA LYS A 488 -5.82 -5.07 -60.90
C LYS A 488 -6.93 -4.59 -59.96
N ASN A 489 -7.23 -3.30 -59.97
CA ASN A 489 -8.32 -2.71 -59.17
C ASN A 489 -9.70 -3.26 -59.56
N LYS A 490 -9.98 -3.38 -60.87
CA LYS A 490 -11.22 -4.02 -61.34
C LYS A 490 -11.32 -5.48 -60.93
N ASN A 491 -10.21 -6.20 -60.95
CA ASN A 491 -10.18 -7.60 -60.54
C ASN A 491 -10.43 -7.75 -59.03
N THR A 492 -9.87 -6.87 -58.19
CA THR A 492 -10.18 -6.85 -56.75
C THR A 492 -11.64 -6.53 -56.48
N GLU A 493 -12.23 -5.57 -57.20
CA GLU A 493 -13.65 -5.23 -57.08
C GLU A 493 -14.55 -6.42 -57.44
N LEU A 494 -14.23 -7.16 -58.52
CA LEU A 494 -14.96 -8.37 -58.89
C LEU A 494 -14.82 -9.50 -57.86
N ILE A 495 -13.66 -9.63 -57.22
CA ILE A 495 -13.45 -10.62 -56.15
C ILE A 495 -14.31 -10.27 -54.93
N GLU A 496 -14.41 -8.99 -54.55
CA GLU A 496 -15.28 -8.54 -53.47
C GLU A 496 -16.76 -8.75 -53.79
N GLN A 497 -17.20 -8.40 -55.01
CA GLN A 497 -18.57 -8.65 -55.47
C GLN A 497 -18.91 -10.15 -55.42
N ARG A 498 -17.99 -11.02 -55.86
CA ARG A 498 -18.16 -12.47 -55.77
C ARG A 498 -18.30 -12.94 -54.33
N LYS A 499 -17.51 -12.39 -53.40
CA LYS A 499 -17.58 -12.73 -51.98
C LYS A 499 -18.92 -12.31 -51.38
N ALA A 500 -19.37 -11.09 -51.66
CA ALA A 500 -20.67 -10.59 -51.22
C ALA A 500 -21.83 -11.44 -51.75
N LEU A 501 -21.76 -11.89 -53.01
CA LEU A 501 -22.76 -12.79 -53.58
C LEU A 501 -22.78 -14.15 -52.86
N LEU A 502 -21.61 -14.67 -52.48
CA LEU A 502 -21.50 -15.94 -51.75
C LEU A 502 -22.13 -15.86 -50.36
N GLU A 503 -21.89 -14.75 -49.65
CA GLU A 503 -22.50 -14.46 -48.34
C GLU A 503 -24.03 -14.31 -48.45
N LEU A 504 -24.51 -13.68 -49.52
CA LEU A 504 -25.94 -13.59 -49.83
C LEU A 504 -26.54 -14.99 -50.07
N CYS A 505 -25.88 -15.84 -50.86
CA CYS A 505 -26.32 -17.22 -51.08
C CYS A 505 -26.38 -18.03 -49.79
N GLN A 506 -25.38 -17.91 -48.90
CA GLN A 506 -25.39 -18.56 -47.59
C GLN A 506 -26.55 -18.08 -46.73
N SER A 507 -26.81 -16.77 -46.72
CA SER A 507 -27.94 -16.17 -45.99
C SER A 507 -29.29 -16.71 -46.50
N VAL A 508 -29.44 -16.86 -47.82
CA VAL A 508 -30.64 -17.46 -48.44
C VAL A 508 -30.80 -18.92 -48.04
N ILE A 509 -29.72 -19.72 -48.02
CA ILE A 509 -29.77 -21.12 -47.57
C ILE A 509 -30.24 -21.21 -46.12
N ILE A 510 -29.73 -20.34 -45.23
CA ILE A 510 -30.15 -20.29 -43.83
C ILE A 510 -31.64 -19.92 -43.73
N LEU A 511 -32.10 -18.93 -44.51
CA LEU A 511 -33.50 -18.53 -44.54
C LEU A 511 -34.42 -19.67 -45.01
N ILE A 512 -34.03 -20.38 -46.07
CA ILE A 512 -34.76 -21.55 -46.57
C ILE A 512 -34.84 -22.63 -45.49
N ASN A 513 -33.75 -22.92 -44.80
CA ASN A 513 -33.75 -23.91 -43.72
C ASN A 513 -34.65 -23.49 -42.55
N MET A 514 -34.66 -22.21 -42.17
CA MET A 514 -35.57 -21.69 -41.14
C MET A 514 -37.04 -21.80 -41.56
N LEU A 515 -37.36 -21.42 -42.80
CA LEU A 515 -38.72 -21.58 -43.34
C LEU A 515 -39.16 -23.03 -43.38
N ASN A 516 -38.25 -23.95 -43.74
CA ASN A 516 -38.53 -25.38 -43.78
C ASN A 516 -38.80 -25.92 -42.38
N ASN A 517 -38.01 -25.52 -41.38
CA ASN A 517 -38.23 -25.88 -39.98
C ASN A 517 -39.58 -25.35 -39.47
N HIS A 518 -39.94 -24.10 -39.78
CA HIS A 518 -41.25 -23.55 -39.46
C HIS A 518 -42.38 -24.33 -40.15
N TYR A 519 -42.23 -24.66 -41.44
CA TYR A 519 -43.19 -25.48 -42.16
C TYR A 519 -43.40 -26.83 -41.48
N PHE A 520 -42.33 -27.53 -41.09
CA PHE A 520 -42.45 -28.81 -40.37
C PHE A 520 -43.10 -28.65 -38.98
N TYR A 521 -42.78 -27.57 -38.26
CA TYR A 521 -43.41 -27.26 -36.98
C TYR A 521 -44.92 -27.04 -37.14
N TYR A 522 -45.33 -26.17 -38.07
CA TYR A 522 -46.75 -25.91 -38.32
C TYR A 522 -47.46 -27.13 -38.88
N LYS A 523 -46.82 -27.90 -39.75
CA LYS A 523 -47.37 -29.18 -40.22
C LYS A 523 -47.63 -30.13 -39.05
N GLY A 524 -46.68 -30.29 -38.14
CA GLY A 524 -46.87 -31.09 -36.92
C GLY A 524 -47.98 -30.55 -36.02
N PHE A 525 -48.09 -29.23 -35.88
CA PHE A 525 -49.18 -28.59 -35.15
C PHE A 525 -50.56 -28.81 -35.80
N PHE A 526 -50.65 -28.70 -37.13
CA PHE A 526 -51.86 -28.99 -37.88
C PHE A 526 -52.22 -30.46 -37.82
N ASP A 527 -51.26 -31.38 -37.98
CA ASP A 527 -51.47 -32.82 -37.86
C ASP A 527 -51.98 -33.20 -36.45
N HIS A 528 -51.48 -32.52 -35.41
CA HIS A 528 -51.95 -32.69 -34.03
C HIS A 528 -53.37 -32.13 -33.82
N SER A 529 -53.66 -30.96 -34.40
CA SER A 529 -54.97 -30.32 -34.30
C SER A 529 -56.05 -31.10 -35.05
N HIS A 530 -55.71 -31.64 -36.23
CA HIS A 530 -56.58 -32.52 -37.03
C HIS A 530 -56.97 -33.80 -36.28
N LYS A 531 -56.04 -34.38 -35.51
CA LYS A 531 -56.31 -35.57 -34.70
C LYS A 531 -57.30 -35.33 -33.56
N ASN A 532 -57.40 -34.11 -33.03
CA ASN A 532 -58.18 -33.84 -31.82
C ASN A 532 -59.47 -33.04 -32.05
N ASN A 533 -59.62 -32.32 -33.16
CA ASN A 533 -60.86 -31.61 -33.51
C ASN A 533 -61.08 -31.68 -35.03
N GLY A 534 -62.14 -32.35 -35.47
CA GLY A 534 -62.43 -32.64 -36.89
C GLY A 534 -62.67 -31.41 -37.78
N PHE A 535 -61.59 -30.71 -38.14
CA PHE A 535 -61.58 -29.58 -39.07
C PHE A 535 -60.61 -29.87 -40.23
N SER A 536 -61.13 -29.98 -41.45
CA SER A 536 -60.29 -30.04 -42.65
C SER A 536 -59.85 -28.65 -43.11
N ILE A 537 -58.57 -28.34 -42.95
CA ILE A 537 -57.95 -27.18 -43.59
C ILE A 537 -57.31 -27.66 -44.90
N VAL A 538 -57.86 -27.21 -46.02
CA VAL A 538 -57.23 -27.37 -47.34
C VAL A 538 -56.25 -26.21 -47.51
N VAL A 539 -54.96 -26.51 -47.48
CA VAL A 539 -53.89 -25.53 -47.72
C VAL A 539 -53.50 -25.62 -49.19
N ASP A 540 -54.00 -24.68 -49.99
CA ASP A 540 -53.55 -24.51 -51.36
C ASP A 540 -52.19 -23.79 -51.38
N ARG A 541 -51.31 -24.23 -52.27
CA ARG A 541 -49.92 -23.78 -52.29
C ARG A 541 -49.86 -22.39 -52.92
N ILE A 542 -49.55 -21.37 -52.12
CA ILE A 542 -48.64 -20.24 -52.40
C ILE A 542 -49.05 -19.05 -51.50
N SER A 543 -48.25 -18.85 -50.43
CA SER A 543 -47.86 -17.59 -49.78
C SER A 543 -48.94 -16.54 -49.39
N ILE A 544 -49.12 -16.34 -48.07
CA ILE A 544 -49.42 -15.09 -47.29
C ILE A 544 -50.25 -15.46 -46.03
N PRO A 545 -50.04 -14.82 -44.86
CA PRO A 545 -50.68 -15.21 -43.59
C PRO A 545 -52.19 -14.98 -43.61
N ILE A 546 -52.96 -16.01 -43.25
CA ILE A 546 -54.41 -15.91 -43.03
C ILE A 546 -54.68 -15.71 -41.54
N ILE A 547 -55.41 -14.63 -41.25
CA ILE A 547 -55.98 -14.26 -39.96
C ILE A 547 -56.99 -15.33 -39.53
N ILE A 548 -56.84 -15.88 -38.32
CA ILE A 548 -57.82 -16.81 -37.74
C ILE A 548 -58.97 -15.98 -37.15
N LEU A 549 -60.14 -16.01 -37.79
CA LEU A 549 -61.41 -15.59 -37.17
C LEU A 549 -62.10 -16.84 -36.59
N VAL A 550 -62.18 -16.89 -35.28
CA VAL A 550 -62.93 -17.89 -34.51
C VAL A 550 -64.41 -17.52 -34.54
N TYR A 551 -65.27 -18.42 -35.04
CA TYR A 551 -66.71 -18.33 -34.86
C TYR A 551 -67.27 -19.67 -34.37
N ASN A 552 -67.96 -19.63 -33.23
CA ASN A 552 -68.52 -20.79 -32.54
C ASN A 552 -69.89 -21.22 -33.14
N ALA A 553 -69.97 -22.52 -33.46
CA ALA A 553 -71.09 -23.49 -33.35
C ALA A 553 -72.55 -23.04 -33.69
N PRO A 554 -73.37 -23.90 -34.37
CA PRO A 554 -73.92 -25.08 -33.70
C PRO A 554 -74.10 -26.35 -34.55
N LYS A 555 -74.40 -27.40 -33.76
CA LYS A 555 -74.74 -28.81 -33.99
C LYS A 555 -75.56 -29.17 -35.24
N ASP A 556 -75.27 -30.38 -35.73
CA ASP A 556 -76.15 -31.48 -36.16
C ASP A 556 -75.45 -32.17 -37.34
N GLY A 557 -75.40 -33.49 -37.54
CA GLY A 557 -75.99 -34.65 -36.90
C GLY A 557 -75.60 -35.86 -37.77
N GLN A 558 -75.60 -37.04 -37.16
CA GLN A 558 -75.82 -38.35 -37.79
C GLN A 558 -74.76 -38.96 -38.74
N ASN A 559 -74.33 -40.15 -38.29
CA ASN A 559 -74.35 -41.44 -39.02
C ASN A 559 -73.37 -41.58 -40.20
N SER A 560 -72.65 -42.69 -40.38
CA SER A 560 -72.76 -44.05 -39.85
C SER A 560 -71.57 -44.87 -40.36
N LYS A 561 -71.11 -45.83 -39.54
CA LYS A 561 -70.68 -47.21 -39.92
C LYS A 561 -69.47 -47.31 -40.90
N GLU A 562 -68.57 -48.28 -40.82
CA GLU A 562 -68.62 -49.63 -40.25
C GLU A 562 -67.18 -50.20 -40.24
N LYS A 563 -66.97 -51.13 -39.30
CA LYS A 563 -66.06 -52.29 -39.35
C LYS A 563 -64.56 -52.04 -39.29
N ASP A 564 -63.95 -52.29 -38.13
CA ASP A 564 -63.58 -53.61 -37.58
C ASP A 564 -62.39 -54.21 -38.33
N THR A 565 -61.23 -54.29 -37.69
CA THR A 565 -60.83 -55.54 -37.03
C THR A 565 -59.55 -55.36 -36.21
N ASN A 566 -59.63 -55.96 -35.03
CA ASN A 566 -58.67 -55.99 -33.93
C ASN A 566 -57.35 -56.67 -34.28
N SER A 567 -56.28 -56.26 -33.60
CA SER A 567 -55.63 -57.03 -32.51
C SER A 567 -54.30 -56.31 -32.18
N ASP A 568 -54.12 -55.82 -30.95
CA ASP A 568 -53.55 -56.57 -29.82
C ASP A 568 -52.17 -57.15 -30.19
N THR A 569 -51.06 -56.93 -29.48
CA THR A 569 -50.93 -56.73 -28.05
C THR A 569 -49.49 -56.30 -27.72
N THR A 570 -49.38 -55.40 -26.74
CA THR A 570 -48.47 -55.38 -25.58
C THR A 570 -46.97 -55.68 -25.63
N ARG A 571 -46.28 -54.83 -24.83
CA ARG A 571 -45.27 -55.12 -23.79
C ARG A 571 -43.94 -55.70 -24.28
N SER A 572 -42.77 -55.36 -23.74
CA SER A 572 -42.28 -54.65 -22.55
C SER A 572 -41.05 -55.44 -22.17
N SER A 573 -40.05 -54.78 -21.58
CA SER A 573 -39.04 -55.38 -20.68
C SER A 573 -38.09 -56.40 -21.33
N ASN A 574 -36.88 -56.64 -20.86
CA ASN A 574 -35.95 -55.99 -19.94
C ASN A 574 -34.65 -56.80 -20.07
N ASN A 575 -33.55 -56.19 -19.64
CA ASN A 575 -32.42 -56.82 -18.96
C ASN A 575 -31.45 -57.77 -19.70
N ASN A 576 -30.17 -57.38 -19.54
CA ASN A 576 -29.01 -58.18 -19.07
C ASN A 576 -28.60 -59.38 -19.93
N ASN A 577 -27.31 -59.65 -20.17
CA ASN A 577 -26.22 -59.71 -19.21
C ASN A 577 -24.89 -59.89 -19.97
N ASP A 578 -23.78 -59.52 -19.31
CA ASP A 578 -22.47 -60.19 -19.25
C ASP A 578 -21.93 -60.95 -20.49
N ASN A 579 -20.71 -60.62 -20.96
CA ASN A 579 -19.46 -61.11 -20.35
C ASN A 579 -18.26 -60.96 -21.33
N ASN A 580 -17.20 -60.34 -20.80
CA ASN A 580 -15.79 -60.72 -20.87
C ASN A 580 -15.13 -61.37 -22.12
N ASN A 581 -14.10 -60.64 -22.57
CA ASN A 581 -12.68 -61.01 -22.71
C ASN A 581 -12.12 -61.82 -23.90
N ASN A 582 -11.02 -61.22 -24.41
CA ASN A 582 -9.80 -61.80 -25.00
C ASN A 582 -9.96 -62.45 -26.39
N LYS A 583 -9.03 -62.33 -27.34
CA LYS A 583 -7.58 -62.14 -27.25
C LYS A 583 -7.03 -61.86 -28.67
N ASN A 584 -5.99 -61.02 -28.74
CA ASN A 584 -4.81 -61.01 -29.64
C ASN A 584 -4.83 -61.67 -31.03
N LYS A 585 -4.37 -60.88 -32.02
CA LYS A 585 -3.20 -61.05 -32.94
C LYS A 585 -3.39 -60.07 -34.10
N ASP A 586 -2.45 -59.27 -34.58
CA ASP A 586 -0.98 -59.20 -34.47
C ASP A 586 -0.52 -57.74 -34.31
#